data_AF-A0A7V9PE23-F1
#
_entry.id   AF-A0A7V9PE23-F1
#
_cell.length_a   1.000
_cell.length_b   1.000
_cell.length_c   1.000
_cell.angle_alpha   90.00
_cell.angle_beta   90.00
_cell.angle_gamma   90.00
#
_symmetry.space_group_name_H-M   'P 1'
#
loop_
_entity.id
_entity.type
_entity.pdbx_description
1 polymer ?
#
loop_
_entity_poly.entity_id
_entity_poly.type
_entity_poly.pdbx_seq_one_letter_code
_entity_poly.pdbx_strand_id
1 'polypeptide(L)'
;MRGRAQVDAPARLRALLDEGLVVAPFVFDALQALAAEQAGARAVHLTGFGMAASHGDPDVGLVGLREIVAAAGVTAIHIEDQHWPKRCGFFAGKEVVAVGEMEAKVRAAVDAAGPGGAVVIARTDALAPLGWREAESRARRCHDAGAELLFVDGLATPADAETCAERLGDLPLVYNGLLPAERVAALGFRSSSPLPPCSRPGGTGATGWPSSCAPARWRLTIPPPSSAGRLGHLRSGNPSWRDRDVHRTFRWCPRRRSSASGVTGRVLP
;
A
#
# COMPACT_ATOMS: atom_id res chain seq x y z
N MET A 1 -32.20 -8.15 -0.98
CA MET A 1 -30.94 -7.39 -1.01
C MET A 1 -31.20 -6.06 -0.30
N ARG A 2 -30.75 -5.87 0.95
CA ARG A 2 -30.91 -4.58 1.64
C ARG A 2 -29.92 -3.61 0.99
N GLY A 3 -30.43 -2.52 0.41
CA GLY A 3 -29.61 -1.46 -0.15
C GLY A 3 -28.70 -0.91 0.94
N ARG A 4 -27.38 -1.14 0.81
CA ARG A 4 -26.42 -0.37 1.58
C ARG A 4 -26.59 1.07 1.11
N ALA A 5 -26.98 1.98 2.01
CA ALA A 5 -26.94 3.40 1.73
C ALA A 5 -25.56 3.72 1.13
N GLN A 6 -25.53 4.46 0.02
CA GLN A 6 -24.28 4.87 -0.61
C GLN A 6 -23.55 5.76 0.40
N VAL A 7 -22.57 5.17 1.08
CA VAL A 7 -21.76 5.88 2.07
C VAL A 7 -20.93 6.89 1.30
N ASP A 8 -21.05 8.16 1.67
CA ASP A 8 -20.11 9.19 1.24
C ASP A 8 -18.73 8.84 1.79
N ALA A 9 -17.95 8.14 0.96
CA ALA A 9 -16.68 7.57 1.38
C ALA A 9 -15.67 8.67 1.75
N PRO A 10 -15.51 9.77 0.99
CA PRO A 10 -14.69 10.90 1.41
C PRO A 10 -15.10 11.50 2.75
N ALA A 11 -16.40 11.77 2.97
CA ALA A 11 -16.86 12.30 4.26
C ALA A 11 -16.57 11.33 5.41
N ARG A 12 -16.76 10.02 5.20
CA ARG A 12 -16.41 8.99 6.18
C ARG A 12 -14.91 8.97 6.49
N LEU A 13 -14.05 9.11 5.48
CA LEU A 13 -12.60 9.14 5.71
C LEU A 13 -12.20 10.37 6.54
N ARG A 14 -12.74 11.54 6.24
CA ARG A 14 -12.50 12.77 7.03
C ARG A 14 -12.90 12.58 8.50
N ALA A 15 -14.10 12.06 8.75
CA ALA A 15 -14.55 11.76 10.11
C ALA A 15 -13.61 10.80 10.86
N LEU A 16 -13.08 9.78 10.16
CA LEU A 16 -12.11 8.85 10.77
C LEU A 16 -10.76 9.52 11.10
N LEU A 17 -10.30 10.46 10.27
CA LEU A 17 -9.06 11.22 10.49
C LEU A 17 -9.20 12.20 11.67
N ASP A 18 -10.40 12.74 11.88
CA ASP A 18 -10.73 13.60 13.01
C ASP A 18 -10.75 12.82 14.34
N GLU A 19 -11.22 11.57 14.32
CA GLU A 19 -11.22 10.68 15.49
C GLU A 19 -9.80 10.31 15.96
N GLY A 20 -8.83 10.23 15.06
CA GLY A 20 -7.44 9.87 15.37
C GLY A 20 -6.72 9.15 14.24
N LEU A 21 -5.74 8.32 14.58
CA LEU A 21 -4.94 7.61 13.59
C LEU A 21 -5.80 6.61 12.79
N VAL A 22 -5.83 6.77 11.47
CA VAL A 22 -6.39 5.81 10.54
C VAL A 22 -5.30 4.84 10.08
N VAL A 23 -5.41 3.58 10.47
CA VAL A 23 -4.52 2.51 9.98
C VAL A 23 -5.12 1.89 8.72
N ALA A 24 -4.48 2.13 7.58
CA ALA A 24 -4.90 1.69 6.25
C ALA A 24 -3.88 0.69 5.68
N PRO A 25 -4.03 -0.63 5.92
CA PRO A 25 -3.11 -1.64 5.40
C PRO A 25 -3.08 -1.65 3.86
N PHE A 26 -1.93 -2.01 3.30
CA PHE A 26 -1.78 -2.13 1.86
C PHE A 26 -2.55 -3.32 1.30
N VAL A 27 -3.26 -3.06 0.21
CA VAL A 27 -3.98 -4.04 -0.61
C VAL A 27 -3.71 -3.77 -2.08
N PHE A 28 -3.79 -4.78 -2.93
CA PHE A 28 -3.72 -4.61 -4.40
C PHE A 28 -4.85 -5.32 -5.14
N ASP A 29 -5.75 -6.01 -4.43
CA ASP A 29 -6.94 -6.62 -5.01
C ASP A 29 -8.12 -6.63 -4.02
N ALA A 30 -9.29 -7.00 -4.52
CA ALA A 30 -10.51 -7.07 -3.73
C ALA A 30 -10.45 -8.15 -2.63
N LEU A 31 -9.68 -9.23 -2.83
CA LEU A 31 -9.58 -10.32 -1.85
C LEU A 31 -8.84 -9.85 -0.60
N GLN A 32 -7.75 -9.11 -0.77
CA GLN A 32 -7.00 -8.51 0.33
C GLN A 32 -7.80 -7.40 1.02
N ALA A 33 -8.56 -6.60 0.25
CA ALA A 33 -9.46 -5.61 0.83
C ALA A 33 -10.52 -6.27 1.73
N LEU A 34 -11.14 -7.36 1.28
CA LEU A 34 -12.10 -8.14 2.09
C LEU A 34 -11.44 -8.76 3.33
N ALA A 35 -10.22 -9.28 3.19
CA ALA A 35 -9.48 -9.81 4.34
C ALA A 35 -9.14 -8.72 5.37
N ALA A 36 -8.76 -7.52 4.91
CA ALA A 36 -8.51 -6.38 5.77
C ALA A 36 -9.78 -5.91 6.49
N GLU A 37 -10.92 -5.82 5.78
CA GLU A 37 -12.22 -5.50 6.38
C GLU A 37 -12.61 -6.54 7.46
N GLN A 38 -12.45 -7.83 7.18
CA GLN A 38 -12.71 -8.92 8.15
C GLN A 38 -11.79 -8.87 9.37
N ALA A 39 -10.59 -8.31 9.22
CA ALA A 39 -9.66 -8.06 10.32
C ALA A 39 -9.97 -6.76 11.09
N GLY A 40 -11.01 -6.02 10.70
CA GLY A 40 -11.47 -4.79 11.36
C GLY A 40 -10.86 -3.51 10.80
N ALA A 41 -10.18 -3.54 9.65
CA ALA A 41 -9.67 -2.34 9.01
C ALA A 41 -10.82 -1.41 8.60
N ARG A 42 -10.71 -0.12 8.95
CA ARG A 42 -11.71 0.91 8.61
C ARG A 42 -11.42 1.63 7.29
N ALA A 43 -10.20 1.48 6.78
CA ALA A 43 -9.72 1.98 5.50
C ALA A 43 -8.65 1.01 4.97
N VAL A 44 -8.34 1.09 3.67
CA VAL A 44 -7.26 0.33 3.02
C VAL A 44 -6.49 1.24 2.08
N HIS A 45 -5.21 0.96 1.84
CA HIS A 45 -4.37 1.70 0.90
C HIS A 45 -4.13 0.82 -0.34
N LEU A 46 -4.63 1.24 -1.50
CA LEU A 46 -4.34 0.55 -2.76
C LEU A 46 -2.89 0.82 -3.21
N THR A 47 -2.01 -0.18 -3.08
CA THR A 47 -0.58 0.00 -3.38
C THR A 47 -0.28 -0.02 -4.88
N GLY A 48 0.40 1.01 -5.39
CA GLY A 48 0.88 1.04 -6.78
C GLY A 48 1.88 -0.07 -7.09
N PHE A 49 2.80 -0.36 -6.16
CA PHE A 49 3.74 -1.47 -6.30
C PHE A 49 3.04 -2.83 -6.39
N GLY A 50 2.09 -3.09 -5.49
CA GLY A 50 1.35 -4.36 -5.49
C GLY A 50 0.50 -4.53 -6.76
N MET A 51 -0.08 -3.44 -7.25
CA MET A 51 -0.78 -3.43 -8.54
C MET A 51 0.17 -3.71 -9.70
N ALA A 52 1.34 -3.07 -9.78
CA ALA A 52 2.30 -3.35 -10.86
C ALA A 52 2.74 -4.83 -10.82
N ALA A 53 3.07 -5.33 -9.63
CA ALA A 53 3.48 -6.71 -9.43
C ALA A 53 2.39 -7.73 -9.82
N SER A 54 1.10 -7.43 -9.60
CA SER A 54 0.00 -8.33 -9.98
C SER A 54 -0.19 -8.44 -11.50
N HIS A 55 0.26 -7.44 -12.26
CA HIS A 55 0.30 -7.46 -13.73
C HIS A 55 1.63 -8.04 -14.28
N GLY A 56 2.60 -8.35 -13.41
CA GLY A 56 3.93 -8.79 -13.82
C GLY A 56 4.88 -7.65 -14.22
N ASP A 57 4.51 -6.41 -13.89
CA ASP A 57 5.22 -5.20 -14.27
C ASP A 57 6.09 -4.63 -13.13
N PRO A 58 7.23 -3.98 -13.45
CA PRO A 58 7.97 -3.19 -12.47
C PRO A 58 7.22 -1.90 -12.09
N ASP A 59 7.39 -1.44 -10.85
CA ASP A 59 6.75 -0.22 -10.33
C ASP A 59 7.42 1.08 -10.80
N VAL A 60 7.49 1.25 -12.12
CA VAL A 60 8.11 2.40 -12.80
C VAL A 60 7.08 3.29 -13.52
N GLY A 61 5.81 3.14 -13.15
CA GLY A 61 4.70 3.91 -13.69
C GLY A 61 3.91 3.20 -14.79
N LEU A 62 4.18 1.93 -15.11
CA LEU A 62 3.44 1.23 -16.17
C LEU A 62 1.94 1.05 -15.87
N VAL A 63 1.55 1.05 -14.59
CA VAL A 63 0.15 1.07 -14.15
C VAL A 63 -0.39 2.50 -14.21
N GLY A 64 -1.38 2.71 -15.08
CA GLY A 64 -1.99 4.02 -15.30
C GLY A 64 -3.22 4.28 -14.45
N LEU A 65 -3.79 5.47 -14.63
CA LEU A 65 -5.00 5.90 -13.92
C LEU A 65 -6.20 4.99 -14.19
N ARG A 66 -6.30 4.41 -15.41
CA ARG A 66 -7.43 3.54 -15.79
C ARG A 66 -7.45 2.27 -14.95
N GLU A 67 -6.29 1.64 -14.76
CA GLU A 67 -6.15 0.45 -13.95
C GLU A 67 -6.42 0.75 -12.46
N ILE A 68 -5.96 1.91 -11.96
CA ILE A 68 -6.18 2.35 -10.59
C ILE A 68 -7.67 2.61 -10.32
N VAL A 69 -8.35 3.35 -11.20
CA VAL A 69 -9.77 3.69 -11.05
C VAL A 69 -10.67 2.48 -11.27
N ALA A 70 -10.30 1.56 -12.17
CA ALA A 70 -11.05 0.32 -12.37
C ALA A 70 -11.04 -0.59 -11.12
N ALA A 71 -10.00 -0.49 -10.29
CA ALA A 71 -9.85 -1.29 -9.09
C ALA A 71 -10.70 -0.80 -7.90
N ALA A 72 -11.17 0.46 -7.86
CA ALA A 72 -11.87 0.99 -6.69
C ALA A 72 -12.76 2.23 -6.96
N GLY A 73 -13.78 2.40 -6.11
CA GLY A 73 -14.37 3.73 -5.87
C GLY A 73 -13.38 4.57 -5.05
N VAL A 74 -12.88 5.66 -5.63
CA VAL A 74 -11.75 6.42 -5.08
C VAL A 74 -12.20 7.33 -3.94
N THR A 75 -11.75 7.03 -2.72
CA THR A 75 -11.99 7.85 -1.51
C THR A 75 -10.94 8.95 -1.34
N ALA A 76 -9.70 8.62 -1.66
CA ALA A 76 -8.54 9.50 -1.55
C ALA A 76 -7.52 9.15 -2.64
N ILE A 77 -6.76 10.14 -3.08
CA ILE A 77 -5.63 9.96 -3.99
C ILE A 77 -4.40 10.62 -3.40
N HIS A 78 -3.22 10.03 -3.63
CA HIS A 78 -1.97 10.74 -3.42
C HIS A 78 -1.29 11.05 -4.75
N ILE A 79 -0.74 12.26 -4.83
CA ILE A 79 0.01 12.77 -5.98
C ILE A 79 1.41 13.08 -5.51
N GLU A 80 2.42 12.62 -6.25
CA GLU A 80 3.83 12.79 -5.90
C GLU A 80 4.55 13.81 -6.79
N ASP A 81 5.69 14.31 -6.30
CA ASP A 81 6.55 15.27 -6.98
C ASP A 81 7.69 14.64 -7.79
N GLN A 82 7.63 13.35 -8.11
CA GLN A 82 8.64 12.73 -8.98
C GLN A 82 8.45 13.10 -10.46
N HIS A 83 9.57 13.14 -11.19
CA HIS A 83 9.56 13.13 -12.65
C HIS A 83 8.96 11.82 -13.19
N TRP A 84 8.38 11.89 -14.39
CA TRP A 84 7.98 10.70 -15.14
C TRP A 84 9.15 10.19 -16.01
N PRO A 85 9.45 8.88 -16.04
CA PRO A 85 8.83 7.78 -15.30
C PRO A 85 9.23 7.76 -13.82
N LYS A 86 8.24 7.53 -12.94
CA LYS A 86 8.45 7.53 -11.49
C LYS A 86 9.21 6.29 -11.01
N ARG A 87 9.83 6.38 -9.83
CA ARG A 87 10.48 5.26 -9.13
C ARG A 87 9.79 4.98 -7.81
N CYS A 88 9.84 3.72 -7.36
CA CYS A 88 9.38 3.39 -6.02
C CYS A 88 10.17 4.17 -4.96
N GLY A 89 9.47 4.67 -3.95
CA GLY A 89 9.97 5.53 -2.88
C GLY A 89 11.18 5.01 -2.10
N PHE A 90 11.35 3.69 -2.05
CA PHE A 90 12.46 3.02 -1.36
C PHE A 90 13.73 2.85 -2.23
N PHE A 91 13.69 3.17 -3.53
CA PHE A 91 14.85 3.07 -4.41
C PHE A 91 15.67 4.38 -4.47
N ALA A 92 16.96 4.25 -4.75
CA ALA A 92 17.85 5.38 -5.01
C ALA A 92 17.60 6.01 -6.39
N GLY A 93 18.11 7.23 -6.58
CA GLY A 93 18.05 7.95 -7.86
C GLY A 93 16.68 8.54 -8.17
N LYS A 94 15.94 8.98 -7.14
CA LYS A 94 14.69 9.73 -7.29
C LYS A 94 15.01 11.14 -7.75
N GLU A 95 14.29 11.60 -8.77
CA GLU A 95 14.34 12.97 -9.26
C GLU A 95 12.97 13.59 -9.07
N VAL A 96 12.95 14.80 -8.51
CA VAL A 96 11.71 15.52 -8.22
C VAL A 96 11.58 16.75 -9.10
N VAL A 97 10.35 17.01 -9.54
CA VAL A 97 9.99 18.19 -10.33
C VAL A 97 10.21 19.47 -9.53
N ALA A 98 10.21 20.60 -10.22
CA ALA A 98 10.18 21.91 -9.58
C ALA A 98 8.95 22.00 -8.66
N VAL A 99 9.11 22.58 -7.47
CA VAL A 99 8.03 22.70 -6.48
C VAL A 99 6.79 23.41 -7.04
N GLY A 100 6.97 24.39 -7.95
CA GLY A 100 5.85 25.06 -8.65
C GLY A 100 5.00 24.13 -9.50
N GLU A 101 5.62 23.10 -10.10
CA GLU A 101 4.91 22.07 -10.86
C GLU A 101 4.12 21.16 -9.91
N MET A 102 4.72 20.77 -8.77
CA MET A 102 3.99 20.00 -7.76
C MET A 102 2.77 20.75 -7.21
N GLU A 103 2.91 22.04 -6.89
CA GLU A 103 1.78 22.89 -6.47
C GLU A 103 0.69 22.97 -7.54
N ALA A 104 1.06 23.04 -8.82
CA ALA A 104 0.10 23.05 -9.91
C ALA A 104 -0.66 21.71 -10.00
N LYS A 105 0.03 20.58 -9.82
CA LYS A 105 -0.60 19.25 -9.79
C LYS A 105 -1.57 19.12 -8.62
N VAL A 106 -1.18 19.58 -7.42
CA VAL A 106 -2.06 19.57 -6.23
C VAL A 106 -3.28 20.44 -6.46
N ARG A 107 -3.12 21.70 -6.90
CA ARG A 107 -4.26 22.60 -7.18
C ARG A 107 -5.22 22.01 -8.21
N ALA A 108 -4.70 21.43 -9.28
CA ALA A 108 -5.52 20.79 -10.30
C ALA A 108 -6.32 19.60 -9.74
N ALA A 109 -5.74 18.81 -8.84
CA ALA A 109 -6.42 17.69 -8.20
C ALA A 109 -7.49 18.14 -7.19
N VAL A 110 -7.19 19.18 -6.40
CA VAL A 110 -8.14 19.78 -5.46
C VAL A 110 -9.34 20.39 -6.20
N ASP A 111 -9.09 21.12 -7.28
CA ASP A 111 -10.14 21.68 -8.14
C ASP A 111 -11.01 20.58 -8.76
N ALA A 112 -10.38 19.53 -9.29
CA ALA A 112 -11.09 18.39 -9.87
C ALA A 112 -11.90 17.58 -8.83
N ALA A 113 -11.43 17.48 -7.59
CA ALA A 113 -12.17 16.85 -6.51
C ALA A 113 -13.42 17.66 -6.15
N GLY A 114 -13.29 18.99 -6.09
CA GLY A 114 -14.36 19.90 -5.70
C GLY A 114 -14.80 19.76 -4.24
N PRO A 115 -15.76 20.58 -3.79
CA PRO A 115 -16.23 20.56 -2.40
C PRO A 115 -16.81 19.20 -2.00
N GLY A 116 -16.29 18.61 -0.92
CA GLY A 116 -16.71 17.28 -0.45
C GLY A 116 -16.19 16.11 -1.28
N GLY A 117 -15.40 16.36 -2.32
CA GLY A 117 -14.81 15.34 -3.17
C GLY A 117 -13.75 14.48 -2.50
N ALA A 118 -13.04 13.70 -3.31
CA ALA A 118 -11.96 12.82 -2.85
C ALA A 118 -10.90 13.59 -2.05
N VAL A 119 -10.36 12.94 -1.02
CA VAL A 119 -9.27 13.51 -0.21
C VAL A 119 -7.98 13.54 -1.04
N VAL A 120 -7.38 14.71 -1.18
CA VAL A 120 -6.11 14.88 -1.91
C VAL A 120 -4.93 14.86 -0.94
N ILE A 121 -4.04 13.91 -1.15
CA ILE A 121 -2.82 13.72 -0.36
C ILE A 121 -1.62 14.17 -1.21
N ALA A 122 -0.81 15.10 -0.71
CA ALA A 122 0.42 15.50 -1.39
C ALA A 122 1.60 14.67 -0.87
N ARG A 123 2.21 13.90 -1.76
CA ARG A 123 3.40 13.09 -1.47
C ARG A 123 4.65 13.83 -1.96
N THR A 124 5.68 13.90 -1.13
CA THR A 124 7.00 14.38 -1.56
C THR A 124 8.05 13.30 -1.39
N ASP A 125 8.79 13.05 -2.48
CA ASP A 125 9.94 12.16 -2.54
C ASP A 125 11.27 12.92 -2.41
N ALA A 126 11.21 14.23 -2.13
CA ALA A 126 12.35 15.14 -2.09
C ALA A 126 13.32 14.92 -0.92
N LEU A 127 12.93 14.16 0.10
CA LEU A 127 13.78 13.96 1.29
C LEU A 127 15.14 13.34 0.92
N ALA A 128 15.14 12.28 0.12
CA ALA A 128 16.38 11.62 -0.28
C ALA A 128 17.27 12.48 -1.22
N PRO A 129 16.76 13.11 -2.30
CA PRO A 129 17.59 13.89 -3.22
C PRO A 129 17.93 15.30 -2.73
N LEU A 130 17.06 15.96 -1.95
CA LEU A 130 17.17 17.39 -1.62
C LEU A 130 17.24 17.69 -0.11
N GLY A 131 16.95 16.70 0.74
CA GLY A 131 17.04 16.83 2.20
C GLY A 131 15.81 17.48 2.86
N TRP A 132 15.86 17.58 4.18
CA TRP A 132 14.73 17.98 5.03
C TRP A 132 14.15 19.36 4.73
N ARG A 133 15.01 20.37 4.51
CA ARG A 133 14.54 21.74 4.28
C ARG A 133 13.64 21.83 3.04
N GLU A 134 14.02 21.13 1.97
CA GLU A 134 13.24 21.09 0.74
C GLU A 134 11.97 20.25 0.89
N ALA A 135 12.04 19.08 1.53
CA ALA A 135 10.86 18.26 1.81
C ALA A 135 9.82 19.00 2.67
N GLU A 136 10.26 19.70 3.71
CA GLU A 136 9.42 20.51 4.59
C GLU A 136 8.76 21.67 3.83
N SER A 137 9.54 22.44 3.06
CA SER A 137 9.05 23.54 2.23
C SER A 137 7.98 23.06 1.23
N ARG A 138 8.23 21.91 0.56
CA ARG A 138 7.30 21.30 -0.39
C ARG A 138 6.01 20.86 0.28
N ALA A 139 6.08 20.20 1.44
CA ALA A 139 4.91 19.76 2.18
C ALA A 139 4.01 20.94 2.58
N ARG A 140 4.60 22.02 3.12
CA ARG A 140 3.87 23.24 3.50
C ARG A 140 3.21 23.91 2.29
N ARG A 141 3.94 24.05 1.19
CA ARG A 141 3.40 24.62 -0.06
C ARG A 141 2.29 23.79 -0.68
N CYS A 142 2.39 22.46 -0.59
CA CYS A 142 1.32 21.59 -1.06
C CYS A 142 0.08 21.67 -0.16
N HIS A 143 0.26 21.85 1.15
CA HIS A 143 -0.84 22.14 2.06
C HIS A 143 -1.52 23.47 1.72
N ASP A 144 -0.74 24.53 1.49
CA ASP A 144 -1.26 25.85 1.06
C ASP A 144 -1.99 25.78 -0.30
N ALA A 145 -1.58 24.84 -1.16
CA ALA A 145 -2.24 24.52 -2.42
C ALA A 145 -3.56 23.73 -2.28
N GLY A 146 -3.94 23.34 -1.05
CA GLY A 146 -5.20 22.69 -0.72
C GLY A 146 -5.13 21.18 -0.45
N ALA A 147 -3.94 20.58 -0.38
CA ALA A 147 -3.83 19.17 0.03
C ALA A 147 -4.26 18.99 1.49
N GLU A 148 -5.14 18.02 1.74
CA GLU A 148 -5.69 17.73 3.06
C GLU A 148 -4.79 16.84 3.92
N LEU A 149 -3.85 16.14 3.30
CA LEU A 149 -2.89 15.25 3.96
C LEU A 149 -1.53 15.36 3.28
N LEU A 150 -0.46 15.26 4.06
CA LEU A 150 0.91 15.38 3.58
C LEU A 150 1.67 14.09 3.85
N PHE A 151 2.35 13.57 2.83
CA PHE A 151 3.11 12.34 2.88
C PHE A 151 4.58 12.62 2.52
N VAL A 152 5.44 12.73 3.52
CA VAL A 152 6.89 12.75 3.32
C VAL A 152 7.37 11.30 3.18
N ASP A 153 7.80 10.92 1.97
CA ASP A 153 8.26 9.55 1.70
C ASP A 153 9.76 9.37 1.96
N GLY A 154 10.16 8.15 2.29
CA GLY A 154 11.56 7.80 2.56
C GLY A 154 12.00 8.01 4.00
N LEU A 155 11.09 8.04 4.97
CA LEU A 155 11.42 8.02 6.40
C LEU A 155 12.00 6.63 6.76
N ALA A 156 13.32 6.52 6.81
CA ALA A 156 14.03 5.24 6.91
C ALA A 156 14.16 4.74 8.36
N THR A 157 14.16 5.65 9.32
CA THR A 157 14.42 5.37 10.74
C THR A 157 13.32 5.93 11.65
N PRO A 158 13.18 5.40 12.88
CA PRO A 158 12.31 6.02 13.89
C PRO A 158 12.62 7.50 14.12
N ALA A 159 13.90 7.88 14.09
CA ALA A 159 14.33 9.27 14.26
C ALA A 159 13.87 10.17 13.10
N ASP A 160 13.74 9.64 11.87
CA ASP A 160 13.17 10.40 10.75
C ASP A 160 11.69 10.70 10.99
N ALA A 161 10.94 9.76 11.56
CA ALA A 161 9.54 9.97 11.91
C ALA A 161 9.38 11.01 13.04
N GLU A 162 10.27 10.97 14.04
CA GLU A 162 10.34 11.99 15.10
C GLU A 162 10.67 13.37 14.52
N THR A 163 11.69 13.45 13.65
CA THR A 163 12.07 14.69 12.96
C THR A 163 10.92 15.23 12.10
N CYS A 164 10.18 14.36 11.40
CA CYS A 164 9.01 14.74 10.61
C CYS A 164 7.91 15.33 11.51
N ALA A 165 7.61 14.68 12.63
CA ALA A 165 6.63 15.16 13.60
C ALA A 165 7.05 16.48 14.26
N GLU A 166 8.33 16.68 14.57
CA GLU A 166 8.85 17.93 15.11
C GLU A 166 8.73 19.09 14.11
N ARG A 167 9.00 18.84 12.83
CA ARG A 167 9.03 19.87 11.78
C ARG A 167 7.67 20.19 11.18
N LEU A 168 6.78 19.22 11.11
CA LEU A 168 5.51 19.29 10.36
C LEU A 168 4.30 18.81 11.19
N GLY A 169 4.45 18.65 12.51
CA GLY A 169 3.37 18.15 13.38
C GLY A 169 2.14 19.07 13.50
N ASP A 170 2.25 20.32 13.01
CA ASP A 170 1.13 21.22 12.82
C ASP A 170 0.25 20.85 11.61
N LEU A 171 0.74 19.97 10.72
CA LEU A 171 0.05 19.53 9.52
C LEU A 171 -0.49 18.10 9.63
N PRO A 172 -1.54 17.75 8.87
CA PRO A 172 -2.10 16.40 8.86
C PRO A 172 -1.19 15.44 8.06
N LEU A 173 -0.38 14.65 8.79
CA LEU A 173 0.65 13.78 8.19
C LEU A 173 0.19 12.34 7.94
N VAL A 174 0.70 11.75 6.86
CA VAL A 174 0.62 10.32 6.53
C VAL A 174 1.98 9.66 6.75
N TYR A 175 1.98 8.56 7.49
CA TYR A 175 3.17 7.75 7.72
C TYR A 175 3.16 6.47 6.88
N ASN A 176 4.23 6.24 6.12
CA ASN A 176 4.49 4.98 5.45
C ASN A 176 5.80 4.39 5.98
N GLY A 177 5.70 3.39 6.85
CA GLY A 177 6.86 2.77 7.46
C GLY A 177 6.51 1.66 8.44
N LEU A 178 7.47 1.28 9.28
CA LEU A 178 7.40 0.07 10.12
C LEU A 178 7.19 0.36 11.62
N LEU A 179 6.93 1.61 12.00
CA LEU A 179 6.65 1.94 13.40
C LEU A 179 5.30 1.34 13.83
N PRO A 180 5.18 0.85 15.08
CA PRO A 180 3.90 0.43 15.63
C PRO A 180 2.86 1.55 15.58
N ALA A 181 1.59 1.21 15.36
CA ALA A 181 0.51 2.19 15.21
C ALA A 181 0.40 3.12 16.44
N GLU A 182 0.63 2.59 17.64
CA GLU A 182 0.61 3.36 18.89
C GLU A 182 1.70 4.44 18.90
N ARG A 183 2.88 4.13 18.35
CA ARG A 183 3.99 5.10 18.23
C ARG A 183 3.70 6.15 17.16
N VAL A 184 3.12 5.74 16.03
CA VAL A 184 2.71 6.66 14.96
C VAL A 184 1.64 7.64 15.45
N ALA A 185 0.65 7.14 16.21
CA ALA A 185 -0.37 7.97 16.84
C ALA A 185 0.22 8.94 17.88
N ALA A 186 1.17 8.48 18.71
CA ALA A 186 1.84 9.33 19.69
C ALA A 186 2.67 10.46 19.05
N LEU A 187 3.15 10.25 17.81
CA LEU A 187 3.84 11.27 17.01
C LEU A 187 2.87 12.22 16.28
N GLY A 188 1.56 12.05 16.42
CA GLY A 188 0.54 12.97 15.87
C GLY A 188 0.16 12.74 14.40
N PHE A 189 0.63 11.65 13.76
CA PHE A 189 0.21 11.31 12.40
C PHE A 189 -1.28 10.97 12.34
N ARG A 190 -1.94 11.33 11.23
CA ARG A 190 -3.37 11.13 10.99
C ARG A 190 -3.68 9.83 10.26
N SER A 191 -2.75 9.38 9.42
CA SER A 191 -2.89 8.11 8.71
C SER A 191 -1.57 7.33 8.74
N SER A 192 -1.69 6.00 8.76
CA SER A 192 -0.56 5.09 8.66
C SER A 192 -0.90 3.98 7.67
N SER A 193 0.04 3.72 6.75
CA SER A 193 -0.02 2.57 5.87
C SER A 193 1.10 1.60 6.24
N PRO A 194 0.87 0.73 7.24
CA PRO A 194 1.90 -0.24 7.62
C PRO A 194 2.12 -1.20 6.45
N LEU A 195 3.39 -1.44 6.13
CA LEU A 195 3.74 -2.53 5.24
C LEU A 195 3.19 -3.83 5.84
N PRO A 196 2.62 -4.74 5.03
CA PRO A 196 2.25 -6.05 5.53
C PRO A 196 3.51 -6.71 6.13
N PRO A 197 3.37 -7.45 7.24
CA PRO A 197 4.50 -8.04 7.98
C PRO A 197 5.37 -9.00 7.15
N CYS A 198 4.98 -9.30 5.91
CA CYS A 198 5.70 -10.14 4.96
C CYS A 198 6.95 -9.46 4.35
N SER A 199 7.16 -8.17 4.56
CA SER A 199 8.22 -7.38 3.89
C SER A 199 9.55 -7.24 4.66
N ARG A 200 9.73 -7.88 5.83
CA ARG A 200 11.03 -7.88 6.55
C ARG A 200 12.09 -8.66 5.77
N PRO A 201 13.19 -8.03 5.30
CA PRO A 201 14.41 -8.77 5.02
C PRO A 201 15.09 -9.03 6.37
N GLY A 202 14.93 -10.25 6.91
CA GLY A 202 15.86 -10.77 7.93
C GLY A 202 15.57 -10.53 9.42
N GLY A 203 14.37 -10.12 9.84
CA GLY A 203 14.04 -9.96 11.26
C GLY A 203 13.30 -11.16 11.85
N THR A 204 13.99 -12.02 12.61
CA THR A 204 13.36 -13.00 13.49
C THR A 204 12.73 -12.30 14.69
N GLY A 205 11.41 -12.45 14.86
CA GLY A 205 10.75 -12.24 16.14
C GLY A 205 9.99 -10.92 16.29
N ALA A 206 8.72 -11.07 16.69
CA ALA A 206 7.81 -10.06 17.23
C ALA A 206 7.42 -8.88 16.31
N THR A 207 6.22 -8.99 15.72
CA THR A 207 5.26 -7.87 15.55
C THR A 207 3.89 -8.50 15.28
N GLY A 208 3.20 -8.89 16.35
CA GLY A 208 1.76 -9.15 16.30
C GLY A 208 1.02 -7.82 16.28
N TRP A 209 -0.16 -7.81 15.65
CA TRP A 209 -1.17 -6.78 15.90
C TRP A 209 -1.39 -6.63 17.43
N PRO A 210 -1.82 -5.46 17.94
CA PRO A 210 -2.24 -5.32 19.34
C PRO A 210 -3.13 -6.50 19.74
N SER A 211 -3.04 -6.96 20.99
CA SER A 211 -3.68 -8.22 21.45
C SER A 211 -5.21 -8.27 21.26
N SER A 212 -5.86 -7.13 21.06
CA SER A 212 -7.27 -7.01 20.65
C SER A 212 -7.54 -7.33 19.17
N CYS A 213 -6.49 -7.31 18.34
CA CYS A 213 -6.50 -7.54 16.89
C CYS A 213 -5.58 -8.70 16.47
N ALA A 214 -5.12 -9.52 17.44
CA ALA A 214 -4.33 -10.70 17.13
C ALA A 214 -5.14 -11.62 16.17
N PRO A 215 -4.56 -12.06 15.04
CA PRO A 215 -5.26 -12.92 14.11
C PRO A 215 -5.62 -14.22 14.82
N ALA A 216 -6.91 -14.45 15.05
CA ALA A 216 -7.43 -15.79 15.28
C ALA A 216 -6.83 -16.69 14.19
N ARG A 217 -6.34 -17.88 14.56
CA ARG A 217 -5.74 -18.84 13.63
C ARG A 217 -6.66 -19.01 12.42
N TRP A 218 -6.33 -18.38 11.30
CA TRP A 218 -7.13 -18.43 10.08
C TRP A 218 -7.05 -19.85 9.51
N ARG A 219 -8.07 -20.67 9.81
CA ARG A 219 -8.40 -21.82 8.95
C ARG A 219 -9.37 -21.29 7.91
N LEU A 220 -8.89 -21.18 6.67
CA LEU A 220 -9.76 -20.99 5.52
C LEU A 220 -10.54 -22.30 5.34
N THR A 221 -11.67 -22.44 6.04
CA THR A 221 -12.58 -23.55 5.83
C THR A 221 -13.39 -23.22 4.59
N ILE A 222 -12.96 -23.71 3.42
CA ILE A 222 -13.80 -23.70 2.22
C ILE A 222 -14.94 -24.69 2.52
N PRO A 223 -16.20 -24.26 2.65
CA PRO A 223 -17.30 -25.21 2.80
C PRO A 223 -17.36 -26.09 1.54
N PRO A 224 -17.53 -27.41 1.67
CA PRO A 224 -17.77 -28.25 0.51
C PRO A 224 -19.00 -27.72 -0.23
N PRO A 225 -19.01 -27.77 -1.58
CA PRO A 225 -20.15 -27.28 -2.35
C PRO A 225 -21.43 -27.98 -1.86
N SER A 226 -22.39 -27.18 -1.40
CA SER A 226 -23.71 -27.67 -1.02
C SER A 226 -24.34 -28.33 -2.23
N SER A 227 -24.64 -29.62 -2.10
CA SER A 227 -25.35 -30.41 -3.08
C SER A 227 -26.77 -29.87 -3.30
N ALA A 228 -26.98 -28.97 -4.25
CA ALA A 228 -28.21 -28.85 -5.06
C ALA A 228 -28.13 -27.64 -5.99
N GLY A 229 -27.94 -27.91 -7.28
CA GLY A 229 -28.02 -26.91 -8.34
C GLY A 229 -27.48 -27.50 -9.63
N ARG A 230 -28.24 -28.40 -10.27
CA ARG A 230 -27.88 -29.02 -11.55
C ARG A 230 -27.68 -27.95 -12.61
N LEU A 231 -26.43 -27.67 -13.00
CA LEU A 231 -26.13 -27.05 -14.28
C LEU A 231 -26.04 -28.16 -15.33
N GLY A 232 -26.92 -28.06 -16.33
CA GLY A 232 -27.04 -28.99 -17.42
C GLY A 232 -25.73 -29.16 -18.20
N HIS A 233 -25.52 -30.38 -18.67
CA HIS A 233 -24.41 -30.76 -19.51
C HIS A 233 -24.28 -29.87 -20.77
N LEU A 234 -23.12 -29.26 -20.95
CA LEU A 234 -22.49 -29.13 -22.25
C LEU A 234 -21.12 -29.80 -22.17
N ARG A 235 -21.06 -31.02 -22.72
CA ARG A 235 -19.83 -31.77 -22.96
C ARG A 235 -19.23 -31.31 -24.28
N SER A 236 -18.01 -30.80 -24.22
CA SER A 236 -16.96 -30.89 -25.24
C SER A 236 -15.67 -30.43 -24.56
N GLY A 237 -14.54 -31.12 -24.52
CA GLY A 237 -14.07 -32.33 -25.15
C GLY A 237 -12.54 -32.25 -25.13
N ASN A 238 -11.89 -32.78 -24.09
CA ASN A 238 -10.54 -33.37 -24.18
C ASN A 238 -10.19 -34.11 -22.86
N PRO A 239 -9.85 -35.41 -22.87
CA PRO A 239 -9.60 -36.19 -21.66
C PRO A 239 -8.10 -36.30 -21.37
N SER A 240 -7.55 -35.43 -20.50
CA SER A 240 -6.17 -35.63 -20.02
C SER A 240 -5.87 -35.01 -18.66
N TRP A 241 -6.80 -35.04 -17.70
CA TRP A 241 -6.49 -34.75 -16.31
C TRP A 241 -7.34 -35.63 -15.40
N ARG A 242 -6.92 -36.89 -15.24
CA ARG A 242 -7.32 -37.74 -14.10
C ARG A 242 -6.10 -37.92 -13.22
N ASP A 243 -6.33 -37.74 -11.92
CA ASP A 243 -5.48 -38.11 -10.80
C ASP A 243 -4.03 -37.64 -10.84
N ARG A 244 -3.79 -36.55 -10.11
CA ARG A 244 -2.62 -36.44 -9.24
C ARG A 244 -2.90 -35.43 -8.13
N ASP A 245 -2.81 -35.93 -6.90
CA ASP A 245 -2.94 -35.20 -5.64
C ASP A 245 -2.21 -33.85 -5.66
N VAL A 246 -2.97 -32.76 -5.59
CA VAL A 246 -2.43 -31.39 -5.50
C VAL A 246 -2.43 -30.95 -4.03
N HIS A 247 -1.66 -31.65 -3.20
CA HIS A 247 -1.12 -31.08 -1.97
C HIS A 247 0.37 -30.78 -2.19
N ARG A 248 0.66 -29.63 -2.81
CA ARG A 248 2.00 -29.02 -2.76
C ARG A 248 1.91 -27.61 -2.20
N THR A 249 2.26 -27.50 -0.93
CA THR A 249 2.69 -26.27 -0.28
C THR A 249 3.90 -25.73 -1.02
N PHE A 250 3.75 -24.60 -1.73
CA PHE A 250 4.87 -23.85 -2.28
C PHE A 250 5.61 -23.15 -1.13
N ARG A 251 6.71 -23.76 -0.66
CA ARG A 251 7.73 -23.09 0.16
C ARG A 251 8.80 -22.53 -0.77
N TRP A 252 8.77 -21.23 -1.01
CA TRP A 252 9.92 -20.51 -1.56
C TRP A 252 10.84 -20.14 -0.39
N CYS A 253 11.89 -20.93 -0.19
CA CYS A 253 12.96 -20.64 0.77
C CYS A 253 14.26 -21.26 0.24
N PRO A 254 15.26 -20.46 -0.16
CA PRO A 254 16.54 -21.00 -0.60
C PRO A 254 17.32 -21.45 0.65
N ARG A 255 17.20 -22.74 1.01
CA ARG A 255 18.12 -23.35 1.96
C ARG A 255 19.48 -23.53 1.29
N ARG A 256 20.49 -22.83 1.83
CA ARG A 256 21.91 -23.17 1.66
C ARG A 256 22.08 -24.68 1.89
N ARG A 257 22.55 -25.42 0.89
CA ARG A 257 23.09 -26.78 1.11
C ARG A 257 24.60 -26.64 1.23
N SER A 258 25.08 -26.77 2.46
CA SER A 258 26.44 -27.20 2.74
C SER A 258 26.51 -28.71 2.51
N SER A 259 27.30 -29.16 1.53
CA SER A 259 28.08 -30.39 1.64
C SER A 259 29.04 -30.48 0.46
N ALA A 260 30.31 -30.59 0.80
CA ALA A 260 31.39 -30.88 -0.13
C ALA A 260 31.20 -32.24 -0.80
N SER A 261 31.31 -32.27 -2.13
CA SER A 261 31.87 -33.38 -2.90
C SER A 261 32.18 -32.85 -4.30
N GLY A 262 33.45 -32.96 -4.69
CA GLY A 262 33.97 -32.38 -5.92
C GLY A 262 33.42 -33.05 -7.17
N VAL A 263 33.16 -32.22 -8.18
CA VAL A 263 33.25 -32.60 -9.59
C VAL A 263 33.89 -31.43 -10.32
N THR A 264 35.12 -31.64 -10.77
CA THR A 264 35.84 -30.78 -11.70
C THR A 264 35.19 -30.88 -13.08
N GLY A 265 34.73 -29.75 -13.62
CA GLY A 265 34.17 -29.65 -14.97
C GLY A 265 34.66 -28.37 -15.63
N ARG A 266 35.51 -28.55 -16.65
CA ARG A 266 36.18 -27.50 -17.45
C ARG A 266 35.20 -26.48 -18.03
N VAL A 267 35.60 -25.21 -17.98
CA VAL A 267 35.09 -24.12 -18.81
C VAL A 267 35.98 -24.00 -20.04
N LEU A 268 35.41 -24.02 -21.24
CA LEU A 268 35.94 -23.43 -22.49
C LEU A 268 34.83 -23.47 -23.57
N PRO A 269 34.81 -22.55 -24.55
CA PRO A 269 34.97 -21.10 -24.49
C PRO A 269 33.63 -20.34 -24.53
#